data_AF-A0A499VQ67-F1
#
_entry.id   AF-A0A499VQ67-F1
#
_cell.length_a   1.000
_cell.length_b   1.000
_cell.length_c   1.000
_cell.angle_alpha   90.00
_cell.angle_beta   90.00
_cell.angle_gamma   90.00
#
_symmetry.space_group_name_H-M   'P 1'
#
loop_
_entity.id
_entity.type
_entity.pdbx_description
1 polymer ?
#
loop_
_entity_poly.entity_id
_entity_poly.type
_entity_poly.pdbx_seq_one_letter_code
_entity_poly.pdbx_strand_id
1 'polypeptide(L)'
;MPLIAAVGVGIAVLGIGAGALLSSGGGSESKGDDSKPVSASAPAKESSASASADPAKEQAVALDQLLADSGNSRDSVIKAVGNVRTCNNLDQAAGDLRDAAKQRGDLVTRLSGLSVDKLPNHAALTAALTSAWQASASADTHYAAWADQVNGKKGCKKGQARTTGQTVAGNRASTTASAQKVKAAGLWNTIASTYGLTQRQPTQL
;
A
#
# COMPACT_ATOMS: atom_id res chain seq x y z
N MET A 1 -8.34 13.24 -34.58
CA MET A 1 -8.48 14.08 -33.38
C MET A 1 -9.45 13.41 -32.43
N PRO A 2 -9.02 12.87 -31.27
CA PRO A 2 -9.95 12.62 -30.18
C PRO A 2 -9.66 13.53 -28.98
N LEU A 3 -10.73 14.14 -28.47
CA LEU A 3 -10.77 15.02 -27.31
C LEU A 3 -10.43 14.26 -26.01
N ILE A 4 -9.58 14.87 -25.19
CA ILE A 4 -9.30 14.43 -23.81
C ILE A 4 -10.28 15.15 -22.90
N ALA A 5 -11.21 14.40 -22.30
CA ALA A 5 -12.07 14.88 -21.22
C ALA A 5 -11.28 14.88 -19.91
N ALA A 6 -11.02 16.07 -19.37
CA ALA A 6 -10.43 16.26 -18.05
C ALA A 6 -11.51 16.02 -16.97
N VAL A 7 -11.30 15.03 -16.10
CA VAL A 7 -12.12 14.85 -14.90
C VAL A 7 -11.34 15.41 -13.72
N GLY A 8 -11.74 16.61 -13.29
CA GLY A 8 -11.26 17.22 -12.05
C GLY A 8 -11.94 16.58 -10.85
N VAL A 9 -11.15 16.10 -9.89
CA VAL A 9 -11.65 15.61 -8.60
C VAL A 9 -11.45 16.73 -7.58
N GLY A 10 -12.54 17.42 -7.24
CA GLY A 10 -12.58 18.37 -6.13
C GLY A 10 -12.69 17.61 -4.80
N ILE A 11 -11.72 17.81 -3.92
CA ILE A 11 -11.74 17.27 -2.56
C ILE A 11 -12.55 18.23 -1.69
N ALA A 12 -13.70 17.78 -1.21
CA ALA A 12 -14.46 18.47 -0.16
C ALA A 12 -13.82 18.15 1.20
N VAL A 13 -13.32 19.20 1.88
CA VAL A 13 -12.81 19.10 3.25
C VAL A 13 -14.00 19.11 4.21
N LEU A 14 -14.26 17.97 4.86
CA LEU A 14 -15.22 17.89 5.96
C LEU A 14 -14.50 18.23 7.27
N GLY A 15 -14.81 19.41 7.84
CA GLY A 15 -14.36 19.82 9.17
C GLY A 15 -15.24 19.23 10.27
N ILE A 16 -14.62 18.62 11.27
CA ILE A 16 -15.28 18.15 12.50
C ILE A 16 -15.25 19.30 13.52
N GLY A 17 -16.41 19.85 13.87
CA GLY A 17 -16.59 20.84 14.93
C GLY A 17 -16.95 20.16 16.25
N ALA A 18 -16.14 20.43 17.28
CA ALA A 18 -16.31 19.96 18.65
C ALA A 18 -17.56 20.54 19.33
N GLY A 19 -18.17 19.72 20.21
CA GLY A 19 -19.38 20.07 20.95
C GLY A 19 -19.14 21.08 22.08
N ALA A 20 -20.12 21.95 22.27
CA ALA A 20 -20.32 22.72 23.49
C ALA A 20 -21.75 22.47 23.97
N LEU A 21 -21.89 21.76 25.10
CA LEU A 21 -23.17 21.61 25.78
C LEU A 21 -23.42 22.86 26.64
N LEU A 22 -24.61 23.43 26.47
CA LEU A 22 -25.09 24.63 27.14
C LEU A 22 -25.49 24.36 28.60
N SER A 23 -25.26 25.41 29.39
CA SER A 23 -25.56 25.62 30.81
C SER A 23 -27.05 25.73 31.13
N SER A 24 -27.43 25.35 32.37
CA SER A 24 -28.43 25.97 33.27
C SER A 24 -28.94 24.88 34.25
N GLY A 25 -29.13 25.05 35.55
CA GLY A 25 -29.08 26.20 36.45
C GLY A 25 -30.13 26.01 37.56
N GLY A 26 -29.71 25.93 38.82
CA GLY A 26 -30.44 26.44 40.00
C GLY A 26 -31.44 25.54 40.75
N GLY A 27 -31.32 25.53 42.09
CA GLY A 27 -32.47 25.48 43.01
C GLY A 27 -32.45 24.42 44.12
N SER A 28 -32.01 24.81 45.33
CA SER A 28 -32.20 24.18 46.65
C SER A 28 -33.68 23.91 46.99
N GLU A 29 -34.12 23.01 47.87
CA GLU A 29 -33.82 22.83 49.30
C GLU A 29 -34.28 21.40 49.75
N SER A 30 -33.64 20.81 50.75
CA SER A 30 -34.25 19.67 51.48
C SER A 30 -34.00 19.74 52.99
N LYS A 31 -35.11 19.48 53.67
CA LYS A 31 -35.38 19.35 55.10
C LYS A 31 -34.43 18.37 55.81
N GLY A 32 -34.21 18.66 57.08
CA GLY A 32 -33.44 17.83 58.00
C GLY A 32 -34.10 16.52 58.42
N ASP A 33 -33.18 15.71 58.95
CA ASP A 33 -33.25 14.62 59.92
C ASP A 33 -34.02 13.30 59.64
N ASP A 34 -33.22 12.25 59.87
CA ASP A 34 -33.50 10.89 60.32
C ASP A 34 -34.30 9.91 59.44
N SER A 35 -33.61 8.89 58.91
CA SER A 35 -33.95 7.46 59.11
C SER A 35 -33.09 6.46 58.28
N LYS A 36 -32.40 5.56 59.00
CA LYS A 36 -31.97 4.17 58.66
C LYS A 36 -30.90 3.90 57.56
N PRO A 37 -30.13 2.78 57.70
CA PRO A 37 -28.92 2.53 56.93
C PRO A 37 -29.24 1.82 55.61
N VAL A 38 -28.57 2.24 54.53
CA VAL A 38 -28.52 1.49 53.27
C VAL A 38 -27.07 1.22 52.91
N SER A 39 -26.74 -0.08 52.90
CA SER A 39 -25.53 -0.62 52.30
C SER A 39 -25.61 -0.34 50.80
N ALA A 40 -24.97 0.73 50.35
CA ALA A 40 -24.70 0.95 48.94
C ALA A 40 -23.34 0.34 48.63
N SER A 41 -23.34 -0.95 48.30
CA SER A 41 -22.22 -1.54 47.56
C SER A 41 -22.24 -0.87 46.18
N ALA A 42 -21.53 0.25 46.06
CA ALA A 42 -21.25 0.86 44.77
C ALA A 42 -20.45 -0.18 43.98
N PRO A 43 -20.83 -0.53 42.73
CA PRO A 43 -19.92 -1.21 41.85
C PRO A 43 -18.66 -0.35 41.80
N ALA A 44 -17.54 -0.91 42.25
CA ALA A 44 -16.24 -0.35 41.94
C ALA A 44 -16.25 -0.16 40.44
N LYS A 45 -16.32 1.10 40.00
CA LYS A 45 -16.09 1.47 38.62
C LYS A 45 -14.65 1.04 38.38
N GLU A 46 -14.49 -0.18 37.89
CA GLU A 46 -13.22 -0.72 37.45
C GLU A 46 -12.59 0.38 36.62
N SER A 47 -11.54 0.94 37.20
CA SER A 47 -10.72 1.96 36.61
C SER A 47 -10.48 1.49 35.19
N SER A 48 -11.02 2.23 34.22
CA SER A 48 -10.90 1.91 32.80
C SER A 48 -9.44 1.57 32.59
N ALA A 49 -9.17 0.29 32.33
CA ALA A 49 -7.85 -0.18 31.99
C ALA A 49 -7.39 0.78 30.90
N SER A 50 -6.37 1.59 31.21
CA SER A 50 -5.79 2.51 30.25
C SER A 50 -5.60 1.72 28.97
N ALA A 51 -6.22 2.16 27.87
CA ALA A 51 -6.20 1.44 26.62
C ALA A 51 -4.74 1.20 26.25
N SER A 52 -4.25 0.00 26.56
CA SER A 52 -2.91 -0.42 26.19
C SER A 52 -2.84 -0.26 24.68
N ALA A 53 -1.82 0.47 24.19
CA ALA A 53 -1.63 0.65 22.76
C ALA A 53 -1.70 -0.73 22.08
N ASP A 54 -2.56 -0.86 21.07
CA ASP A 54 -2.69 -2.12 20.33
C ASP A 54 -1.39 -2.36 19.55
N PRO A 55 -0.56 -3.36 19.92
CA PRO A 55 0.71 -3.61 19.26
C PRO A 55 0.53 -3.98 17.78
N ALA A 56 -0.63 -4.54 17.40
CA ALA A 56 -0.93 -4.83 16.00
C ALA A 56 -1.13 -3.54 15.18
N LYS A 57 -1.65 -2.46 15.79
CA LYS A 57 -1.77 -1.16 15.11
C LYS A 57 -0.41 -0.58 14.75
N GLU A 58 0.58 -0.67 15.64
CA GLU A 58 1.94 -0.19 15.37
C GLU A 58 2.58 -0.95 14.20
N GLN A 59 2.45 -2.28 14.18
CA GLN A 59 2.91 -3.11 13.07
C GLN A 59 2.19 -2.79 11.75
N ALA A 60 0.88 -2.53 11.80
CA ALA A 60 0.10 -2.15 10.63
C ALA A 60 0.56 -0.81 10.05
N VAL A 61 0.83 0.19 10.91
CA VAL A 61 1.36 1.49 10.48
C VAL A 61 2.74 1.34 9.82
N ALA A 62 3.64 0.55 10.41
CA ALA A 62 4.96 0.30 9.84
C ALA A 62 4.87 -0.38 8.46
N LEU A 63 3.95 -1.34 8.31
CA LEU A 63 3.68 -1.98 7.02
C LEU A 63 3.07 -0.99 6.03
N ASP A 64 2.10 -0.15 6.41
CA ASP A 64 1.51 0.87 5.52
C ASP A 64 2.55 1.83 4.96
N GLN A 65 3.50 2.26 5.79
CA GLN A 65 4.61 3.11 5.36
C GLN A 65 5.46 2.41 4.29
N LEU A 66 5.79 1.13 4.48
CA LEU A 66 6.51 0.36 3.47
C LEU A 66 5.69 0.21 2.17
N LEU A 67 4.39 -0.02 2.27
CA LEU A 67 3.51 -0.14 1.10
C LEU A 67 3.36 1.19 0.35
N ALA A 68 3.42 2.33 1.05
CA ALA A 68 3.43 3.65 0.44
C ALA A 68 4.62 3.84 -0.52
N ASP A 69 5.79 3.30 -0.16
CA ASP A 69 7.00 3.38 -0.97
C ASP A 69 6.96 2.48 -2.22
N SER A 70 6.09 1.46 -2.23
CA SER A 70 6.03 0.46 -3.30
C SER A 70 5.65 1.04 -4.67
N GLY A 71 4.91 2.16 -4.68
CA GLY A 71 4.42 2.80 -5.90
C GLY A 71 5.46 3.66 -6.65
N ASN A 72 6.60 3.97 -6.05
CA ASN A 72 7.49 5.06 -6.48
C ASN A 72 8.10 4.89 -7.89
N SER A 73 8.26 3.66 -8.38
CA SER A 73 8.87 3.39 -9.70
C SER A 73 7.87 3.00 -10.79
N ARG A 74 6.55 3.02 -10.52
CA ARG A 74 5.55 2.53 -11.49
C ARG A 74 5.56 3.31 -12.80
N ASP A 75 5.52 4.63 -12.73
CA ASP A 75 5.45 5.48 -13.92
C ASP A 75 6.74 5.39 -14.74
N SER A 76 7.88 5.28 -14.06
CA SER A 76 9.19 5.06 -14.69
C SER A 76 9.20 3.74 -15.47
N VAL A 77 8.75 2.63 -14.86
CA VAL A 77 8.67 1.33 -15.54
C VAL A 77 7.72 1.35 -16.73
N ILE A 78 6.52 1.93 -16.58
CA ILE A 78 5.55 2.02 -17.69
C ILE A 78 6.17 2.78 -18.87
N LYS A 79 6.81 3.92 -18.59
CA LYS A 79 7.50 4.73 -19.59
C LYS A 79 8.65 3.96 -20.23
N ALA A 80 9.48 3.28 -19.43
CA ALA A 80 10.62 2.51 -19.92
C ALA A 80 10.18 1.36 -20.83
N VAL A 81 9.20 0.53 -20.43
CA VAL A 81 8.66 -0.53 -21.28
C VAL A 81 8.03 0.04 -22.56
N GLY A 82 7.35 1.18 -22.47
CA GLY A 82 6.83 1.90 -23.63
C GLY A 82 7.93 2.34 -24.60
N ASN A 83 9.01 2.90 -24.08
CA ASN A 83 10.22 3.28 -24.83
C ASN A 83 10.87 2.07 -25.50
N VAL A 84 11.00 0.93 -24.80
CA VAL A 84 11.52 -0.29 -25.42
C VAL A 84 10.62 -0.74 -26.57
N ARG A 85 9.29 -0.77 -26.38
CA ARG A 85 8.33 -1.14 -27.44
C ARG A 85 8.48 -0.29 -28.70
N THR A 86 8.72 1.01 -28.56
CA THR A 86 8.86 1.96 -29.67
C THR A 86 10.31 2.19 -30.11
N CYS A 87 11.26 1.40 -29.59
CA CYS A 87 12.68 1.54 -29.90
C CYS A 87 13.25 2.94 -29.65
N ASN A 88 12.79 3.56 -28.56
CA ASN A 88 13.16 4.90 -28.16
C ASN A 88 13.99 4.85 -26.87
N ASN A 89 15.04 5.69 -26.76
CA ASN A 89 15.87 5.84 -25.56
C ASN A 89 16.22 4.53 -24.85
N LEU A 90 16.67 3.52 -25.61
CA LEU A 90 16.79 2.14 -25.13
C LEU A 90 17.75 1.99 -23.94
N ASP A 91 18.89 2.66 -23.97
CA ASP A 91 19.87 2.60 -22.88
C ASP A 91 19.31 3.17 -21.57
N GLN A 92 18.61 4.32 -21.66
CA GLN A 92 17.94 4.90 -20.50
C GLN A 92 16.82 3.99 -20.01
N ALA A 93 15.98 3.46 -20.91
CA ALA A 93 14.91 2.54 -20.54
C ALA A 93 15.45 1.30 -19.83
N ALA A 94 16.57 0.74 -20.30
CA ALA A 94 17.25 -0.37 -19.66
C ALA A 94 17.78 0.01 -18.26
N GLY A 95 18.33 1.21 -18.09
CA GLY A 95 18.76 1.74 -16.80
C GLY A 95 17.59 1.87 -15.81
N ASP A 96 16.54 2.58 -16.21
CA ASP A 96 15.32 2.83 -15.41
C ASP A 96 14.69 1.51 -14.93
N LEU A 97 14.65 0.49 -15.79
CA LEU A 97 14.12 -0.84 -15.45
C LEU A 97 15.01 -1.59 -14.44
N ARG A 98 16.34 -1.51 -14.57
CA ARG A 98 17.25 -2.12 -13.59
C ARG A 98 17.15 -1.43 -12.23
N ASP A 99 16.99 -0.11 -12.20
CA ASP A 99 16.82 0.62 -10.94
C ASP A 99 15.47 0.30 -10.29
N ALA A 100 14.40 0.16 -11.08
CA ALA A 100 13.12 -0.33 -10.58
C ALA A 100 13.20 -1.75 -9.99
N ALA A 101 13.98 -2.65 -10.62
CA ALA A 101 14.22 -3.99 -10.11
C ALA A 101 14.96 -3.97 -8.76
N LYS A 102 15.99 -3.12 -8.60
CA LYS A 102 16.70 -2.95 -7.32
C LYS A 102 15.77 -2.44 -6.22
N GLN A 103 14.99 -1.41 -6.50
CA GLN A 103 14.02 -0.85 -5.53
C GLN A 103 13.02 -1.91 -5.04
N ARG A 104 12.58 -2.82 -5.91
CA ARG A 104 11.71 -3.95 -5.52
C ARG A 104 12.43 -4.97 -4.65
N GLY A 105 13.72 -5.23 -4.91
CA GLY A 105 14.57 -6.00 -4.02
C GLY A 105 14.66 -5.37 -2.64
N ASP A 106 14.87 -4.06 -2.56
CA ASP A 106 14.96 -3.33 -1.30
C ASP A 106 13.65 -3.40 -0.51
N LEU A 107 12.48 -3.37 -1.17
CA LEU A 107 11.18 -3.59 -0.51
C LEU A 107 11.10 -4.96 0.15
N VAL A 108 11.57 -6.02 -0.52
CA VAL A 108 11.61 -7.39 0.04
C VAL A 108 12.52 -7.43 1.27
N THR A 109 13.70 -6.83 1.19
CA THR A 109 14.63 -6.76 2.33
C THR A 109 14.02 -6.00 3.50
N ARG A 110 13.43 -4.82 3.26
CA ARG A 110 12.77 -4.04 4.31
C ARG A 110 11.61 -4.79 4.95
N LEU A 111 10.77 -5.47 4.16
CA LEU A 111 9.69 -6.30 4.69
C LEU A 111 10.21 -7.42 5.59
N SER A 112 11.34 -8.05 5.25
CA SER A 112 11.92 -9.11 6.09
C SER A 112 12.40 -8.61 7.46
N GLY A 113 12.68 -7.30 7.59
CA GLY A 113 13.03 -6.66 8.86
C GLY A 113 11.84 -6.12 9.66
N LEU A 114 10.61 -6.15 9.12
CA LEU A 114 9.42 -5.68 9.83
C LEU A 114 8.79 -6.79 10.68
N SER A 115 8.52 -6.48 11.94
CA SER A 115 7.64 -7.31 12.77
C SER A 115 6.19 -7.09 12.37
N VAL A 116 5.51 -8.17 11.98
CA VAL A 116 4.10 -8.18 11.57
C VAL A 116 3.32 -9.33 12.20
N ASP A 117 3.90 -10.04 13.17
CA ASP A 117 3.37 -11.26 13.78
C ASP A 117 2.07 -11.07 14.57
N LYS A 118 1.71 -9.82 14.91
CA LYS A 118 0.44 -9.49 15.55
C LYS A 118 -0.67 -9.18 14.54
N LEU A 119 -0.34 -9.04 13.25
CA LEU A 119 -1.34 -8.79 12.21
C LEU A 119 -2.07 -10.10 11.83
N PRO A 120 -3.39 -10.06 11.60
CA PRO A 120 -4.11 -11.23 11.11
C PRO A 120 -3.61 -11.62 9.72
N ASN A 121 -3.46 -12.93 9.46
CA ASN A 121 -2.98 -13.49 8.20
C ASN A 121 -1.61 -12.95 7.74
N HIS A 122 -0.77 -12.46 8.65
CA HIS A 122 0.51 -11.81 8.33
C HIS A 122 1.42 -12.68 7.44
N ALA A 123 1.50 -13.99 7.69
CA ALA A 123 2.35 -14.90 6.90
C ALA A 123 1.90 -14.98 5.43
N ALA A 124 0.59 -15.00 5.18
CA ALA A 124 0.06 -15.00 3.82
C ALA A 124 0.27 -13.65 3.13
N LEU A 125 0.16 -12.55 3.88
CA LEU A 125 0.38 -11.20 3.38
C LEU A 125 1.85 -10.97 3.01
N THR A 126 2.78 -11.28 3.90
CA THR A 126 4.22 -11.11 3.64
C THR A 126 4.70 -12.00 2.51
N ALA A 127 4.20 -13.24 2.41
CA ALA A 127 4.51 -14.13 1.31
C ALA A 127 3.99 -13.58 -0.04
N ALA A 128 2.77 -13.03 -0.06
CA ALA A 128 2.19 -12.43 -1.26
C ALA A 128 2.96 -11.17 -1.70
N LEU A 129 3.28 -10.27 -0.76
CA LEU A 129 4.09 -9.06 -1.03
C LEU A 129 5.49 -9.43 -1.55
N THR A 130 6.16 -10.36 -0.87
CA THR A 130 7.49 -10.85 -1.29
C THR A 130 7.44 -11.41 -2.71
N SER A 131 6.46 -12.27 -3.00
CA SER A 131 6.29 -12.86 -4.33
C SER A 131 5.95 -11.81 -5.39
N ALA A 132 5.10 -10.82 -5.05
CA ALA A 132 4.73 -9.73 -5.94
C ALA A 132 5.94 -8.88 -6.34
N TRP A 133 6.77 -8.49 -5.37
CA TRP A 133 7.95 -7.65 -5.62
C TRP A 133 9.07 -8.42 -6.31
N GLN A 134 9.34 -9.67 -5.92
CA GLN A 134 10.32 -10.51 -6.62
C GLN A 134 9.92 -10.76 -8.08
N ALA A 135 8.65 -11.09 -8.33
CA ALA A 135 8.16 -11.26 -9.69
C ALA A 135 8.20 -9.94 -10.48
N SER A 136 7.90 -8.80 -9.85
CA SER A 136 8.03 -7.49 -10.48
C SER A 136 9.49 -7.17 -10.82
N ALA A 137 10.44 -7.46 -9.92
CA ALA A 137 11.87 -7.24 -10.15
C ALA A 137 12.40 -8.12 -11.29
N SER A 138 11.94 -9.37 -11.34
CA SER A 138 12.24 -10.29 -12.45
C SER A 138 11.68 -9.75 -13.77
N ALA A 139 10.44 -9.25 -13.78
CA ALA A 139 9.84 -8.65 -14.98
C ALA A 139 10.66 -7.46 -15.49
N ASP A 140 11.02 -6.53 -14.60
CA ASP A 140 11.79 -5.34 -14.95
C ASP A 140 13.19 -5.71 -15.45
N THR A 141 13.85 -6.69 -14.83
CA THR A 141 15.14 -7.23 -15.29
C THR A 141 15.04 -7.84 -16.69
N HIS A 142 13.99 -8.60 -16.97
CA HIS A 142 13.74 -9.17 -18.29
C HIS A 142 13.43 -8.08 -19.33
N TYR A 143 12.68 -7.04 -18.98
CA TYR A 143 12.45 -5.92 -19.90
C TYR A 143 13.72 -5.10 -20.15
N ALA A 144 14.61 -4.95 -19.16
CA ALA A 144 15.91 -4.31 -19.36
C ALA A 144 16.78 -5.13 -20.32
N ALA A 145 16.84 -6.45 -20.14
CA ALA A 145 17.55 -7.34 -21.06
C ALA A 145 16.94 -7.33 -22.46
N TRP A 146 15.62 -7.19 -22.56
CA TRP A 146 14.94 -6.99 -23.84
C TRP A 146 15.36 -5.68 -24.51
N ALA A 147 15.45 -4.58 -23.76
CA ALA A 147 15.95 -3.30 -24.24
C ALA A 147 17.36 -3.43 -24.84
N ASP A 148 18.27 -4.11 -24.13
CA ASP A 148 19.63 -4.36 -24.62
C ASP A 148 19.61 -5.18 -25.92
N GLN A 149 18.77 -6.22 -25.99
CA GLN A 149 18.66 -7.07 -27.18
C GLN A 149 18.15 -6.31 -28.40
N VAL A 150 17.18 -5.41 -28.22
CA VAL A 150 16.60 -4.66 -29.34
C VAL A 150 17.44 -3.47 -29.77
N ASN A 151 18.37 -3.01 -28.92
CA ASN A 151 19.38 -2.01 -29.28
C ASN A 151 20.42 -2.57 -30.29
N GLY A 152 20.47 -3.89 -30.49
CA GLY A 152 21.32 -4.54 -31.48
C GLY A 152 20.86 -4.38 -32.94
N LYS A 153 21.72 -4.78 -33.89
CA LYS A 153 21.41 -4.79 -35.32
C LYS A 153 20.15 -5.63 -35.59
N LYS A 154 19.14 -5.03 -36.26
CA LYS A 154 17.85 -5.66 -36.60
C LYS A 154 16.96 -5.99 -35.38
N GLY A 155 17.23 -5.42 -34.21
CA GLY A 155 16.37 -5.54 -33.02
C GLY A 155 15.09 -4.69 -33.11
N CYS A 156 15.17 -3.60 -33.87
CA CYS A 156 14.07 -2.70 -34.17
C CYS A 156 13.66 -2.76 -35.64
N LYS A 157 12.37 -2.96 -35.93
CA LYS A 157 11.80 -2.95 -37.28
C LYS A 157 10.73 -1.87 -37.35
N LYS A 158 10.94 -0.86 -38.21
CA LYS A 158 10.02 0.28 -38.38
C LYS A 158 9.64 0.97 -37.04
N GLY A 159 10.63 1.16 -36.16
CA GLY A 159 10.40 1.77 -34.85
C GLY A 159 9.66 0.87 -33.85
N GLN A 160 9.58 -0.44 -34.10
CA GLN A 160 9.00 -1.41 -33.17
C GLN A 160 10.03 -2.44 -32.76
N ALA A 161 10.12 -2.69 -31.46
CA ALA A 161 11.00 -3.70 -30.91
C ALA A 161 10.49 -5.10 -31.25
N ARG A 162 11.42 -5.98 -31.66
CA ARG A 162 11.09 -7.39 -31.91
C ARG A 162 10.82 -8.10 -30.59
N THR A 163 9.84 -8.98 -30.59
CA THR A 163 9.61 -9.91 -29.47
C THR A 163 10.80 -10.85 -29.35
N THR A 164 11.25 -11.05 -28.12
CA THR A 164 12.35 -11.96 -27.77
C THR A 164 11.91 -12.89 -26.64
N GLY A 165 12.75 -13.87 -26.30
CA GLY A 165 12.55 -14.67 -25.08
C GLY A 165 12.48 -13.81 -23.81
N GLN A 166 13.20 -12.67 -23.78
CA GLN A 166 13.18 -11.75 -22.65
C GLN A 166 11.82 -11.05 -22.50
N THR A 167 11.21 -10.59 -23.59
CA THR A 167 9.85 -10.01 -23.54
C THR A 167 8.83 -11.02 -23.04
N VAL A 168 8.93 -12.28 -23.47
CA VAL A 168 8.02 -13.35 -23.04
C VAL A 168 8.21 -13.67 -21.55
N ALA A 169 9.46 -13.79 -21.10
CA ALA A 169 9.77 -14.01 -19.68
C ALA A 169 9.29 -12.85 -18.80
N GLY A 170 9.51 -11.60 -19.25
CA GLY A 170 9.03 -10.39 -18.57
C GLY A 170 7.51 -10.34 -18.46
N ASN A 171 6.79 -10.66 -19.53
CA ASN A 171 5.33 -10.74 -19.52
C ASN A 171 4.83 -11.82 -18.53
N ARG A 172 5.46 -13.00 -18.52
CA ARG A 172 5.10 -14.09 -17.58
C ARG A 172 5.32 -13.67 -16.13
N ALA A 173 6.49 -13.10 -15.82
CA ALA A 173 6.80 -12.59 -14.49
C ALA A 173 5.82 -11.48 -14.08
N SER A 174 5.46 -10.58 -15.00
CA SER A 174 4.47 -9.54 -14.76
C SER A 174 3.08 -10.10 -14.46
N THR A 175 2.66 -11.19 -15.12
CA THR A 175 1.39 -11.86 -14.79
C THR A 175 1.42 -12.45 -13.38
N THR A 176 2.52 -13.12 -12.99
CA THR A 176 2.69 -13.62 -11.63
C THR A 176 2.66 -12.48 -10.61
N ALA A 177 3.36 -11.37 -10.88
CA ALA A 177 3.35 -10.19 -10.03
C ALA A 177 1.93 -9.65 -9.82
N SER A 178 1.17 -9.46 -10.90
CA SER A 178 -0.22 -8.96 -10.83
C SER A 178 -1.12 -9.86 -9.96
N ALA A 179 -1.02 -11.18 -10.12
CA ALA A 179 -1.81 -12.12 -9.30
C ALA A 179 -1.47 -12.00 -7.80
N GLN A 180 -0.19 -11.87 -7.47
CA GLN A 180 0.26 -11.72 -6.07
C GLN A 180 -0.11 -10.35 -5.50
N LYS A 181 -0.06 -9.28 -6.31
CA LYS A 181 -0.51 -7.94 -5.90
C LYS A 181 -2.01 -7.91 -5.58
N VAL A 182 -2.83 -8.61 -6.36
CA VAL A 182 -4.26 -8.76 -6.07
C VAL A 182 -4.47 -9.46 -4.73
N LYS A 183 -3.76 -10.56 -4.49
CA LYS A 183 -3.82 -11.28 -3.22
C LYS A 183 -3.36 -10.42 -2.04
N ALA A 184 -2.23 -9.75 -2.18
CA ALA A 184 -1.66 -8.88 -1.16
C ALA A 184 -2.60 -7.71 -0.84
N ALA A 185 -3.18 -7.05 -1.86
CA ALA A 185 -4.13 -5.96 -1.67
C ALA A 185 -5.37 -6.40 -0.90
N GLY A 186 -5.93 -7.58 -1.20
CA GLY A 186 -7.09 -8.10 -0.46
C GLY A 186 -6.79 -8.32 1.02
N LEU A 187 -5.65 -8.94 1.32
CA LEU A 187 -5.19 -9.18 2.69
C LEU A 187 -4.90 -7.87 3.44
N TRP A 188 -4.15 -6.96 2.80
CA TRP A 188 -3.83 -5.65 3.35
C TRP A 188 -5.08 -4.82 3.63
N ASN A 189 -6.01 -4.73 2.68
CA ASN A 189 -7.18 -3.85 2.82
C ASN A 189 -8.11 -4.29 3.95
N THR A 190 -8.10 -5.57 4.32
CA THR A 190 -8.79 -6.07 5.52
C THR A 190 -8.16 -5.48 6.78
N ILE A 191 -6.83 -5.51 6.90
CA ILE A 191 -6.07 -4.94 8.02
C ILE A 191 -6.22 -3.41 8.04
N ALA A 192 -6.06 -2.76 6.89
CA ALA A 192 -6.15 -1.32 6.76
C ALA A 192 -7.53 -0.80 7.19
N SER A 193 -8.61 -1.50 6.83
CA SER A 193 -9.95 -1.15 7.27
C SER A 193 -10.11 -1.24 8.80
N THR A 194 -9.56 -2.27 9.44
CA THR A 194 -9.62 -2.44 10.91
C THR A 194 -8.91 -1.30 11.64
N TYR A 195 -7.80 -0.81 11.08
CA TYR A 195 -6.96 0.20 11.73
C TYR A 195 -7.14 1.63 11.20
N GLY A 196 -8.03 1.86 10.24
CA GLY A 196 -8.26 3.16 9.62
C GLY A 196 -7.08 3.66 8.77
N LEU A 197 -6.34 2.73 8.14
CA LEU A 197 -5.17 3.01 7.30
C LEU A 197 -5.55 3.08 5.82
N THR A 198 -4.60 3.54 5.00
CA THR A 198 -4.79 3.66 3.55
C THR A 198 -4.94 2.29 2.91
N GLN A 199 -6.11 2.04 2.33
CA GLN A 199 -6.30 0.88 1.46
C GLN A 199 -5.52 1.06 0.15
N ARG A 200 -4.97 -0.04 -0.36
CA ARG A 200 -4.11 -0.05 -1.56
C ARG A 200 -4.77 -0.88 -2.65
N GLN A 201 -4.71 -0.36 -3.87
CA GLN A 201 -5.02 -1.10 -5.08
C GLN A 201 -3.85 -2.00 -5.47
N PRO A 202 -4.08 -3.10 -6.18
CA PRO A 202 -3.01 -3.98 -6.65
C PRO A 202 -1.91 -3.25 -7.44
N THR A 203 -2.27 -2.20 -8.17
CA THR A 203 -1.32 -1.38 -8.93
C THR A 203 -0.43 -0.47 -8.07
N GLN A 204 -0.74 -0.32 -6.79
CA GLN A 204 0.02 0.48 -5.82
C GLN A 204 0.98 -0.39 -4.98
N LEU A 205 0.95 -1.71 -5.20
CA LEU A 205 1.82 -2.72 -4.57
C LEU A 205 2.87 -3.22 -5.56
#